data_AF-A0A8J2HQV9-F1
#
_entry.id   AF-A0A8J2HQV9-F1
#
_cell.length_a   1.000
_cell.length_b   1.000
_cell.length_c   1.000
_cell.angle_alpha   90.00
_cell.angle_beta   90.00
_cell.angle_gamma   90.00
#
_symmetry.space_group_name_H-M   'P 1'
#
loop_
_entity.id
_entity.type
_entity.pdbx_description
1 polymer ?
#
loop_
_entity_poly.entity_id
_entity_poly.type
_entity_poly.pdbx_seq_one_letter_code
_entity_poly.pdbx_strand_id
1 'polypeptide(L)'
;MKIFLSLFVCCFLIEVNADCWYAPPGYGAEDGKIYKDGDELQNGKCFSVKCDNNSWVGSRCAEYHCIDQIGNTGYNYSKPFPECCPRPICKSDLEKKLKKRSLKIFRL
;
A
#
# COMPACT_ATOMS: atom_id res chain seq x y z
N MET A 1 -42.54 33.97 -13.41
CA MET A 1 -41.54 33.13 -14.13
C MET A 1 -40.42 32.76 -13.17
N LYS A 2 -40.67 31.85 -12.21
CA LYS A 2 -39.70 31.45 -11.16
C LYS A 2 -39.45 29.93 -11.10
N ILE A 3 -40.09 29.17 -12.00
CA ILE A 3 -40.13 27.70 -11.95
C ILE A 3 -39.01 27.06 -12.79
N PHE A 4 -38.43 27.80 -13.73
CA PHE A 4 -37.38 27.26 -14.62
C PHE A 4 -35.97 27.23 -14.00
N LEU A 5 -35.71 27.93 -12.89
CA LEU A 5 -34.39 27.92 -12.24
C LEU A 5 -34.14 26.69 -11.35
N SER A 6 -35.19 25.96 -10.96
CA SER A 6 -35.08 24.85 -10.01
C SER A 6 -34.63 23.53 -10.65
N LEU A 7 -34.82 23.36 -11.96
CA LEU A 7 -34.54 22.10 -12.65
C LEU A 7 -33.07 21.95 -13.06
N PHE A 8 -32.32 23.04 -13.18
CA PHE A 8 -30.92 23.00 -13.62
C PHE A 8 -29.93 22.65 -12.51
N VAL A 9 -30.32 22.78 -11.23
CA VAL A 9 -29.43 22.55 -10.08
C VAL A 9 -29.34 21.07 -9.70
N CYS A 10 -30.34 20.25 -10.02
CA CYS A 10 -30.33 18.82 -9.66
C CYS A 10 -29.48 17.94 -10.59
N CYS A 11 -29.06 18.41 -11.77
CA CYS A 11 -28.29 17.59 -12.73
C CYS A 11 -26.77 17.57 -12.47
N PHE A 12 -26.24 18.41 -11.58
CA PHE A 12 -24.79 18.52 -11.34
C PHE A 12 -24.27 17.67 -10.17
N LEU A 13 -25.09 16.81 -9.58
CA LEU A 13 -24.70 15.91 -8.47
C LEU A 13 -24.68 14.43 -8.89
N ILE A 14 -24.33 14.15 -10.15
CA ILE A 14 -23.96 12.78 -10.53
C ILE A 14 -22.52 12.58 -10.08
N GLU A 15 -22.34 12.16 -8.83
CA GLU A 15 -21.07 11.59 -8.40
C GLU A 15 -20.84 10.31 -9.21
N VAL A 16 -20.00 10.41 -10.23
CA VAL A 16 -19.53 9.24 -10.97
C VAL A 16 -18.58 8.50 -10.02
N ASN A 17 -19.15 7.61 -9.19
CA ASN A 17 -18.34 6.76 -8.33
C ASN A 17 -17.56 5.80 -9.22
N ALA A 18 -16.23 5.99 -9.26
CA ALA A 18 -15.32 5.18 -10.04
C ALA A 18 -15.00 3.87 -9.29
N ASP A 19 -16.05 3.08 -9.05
CA ASP A 19 -15.98 1.83 -8.30
C ASP A 19 -15.37 0.72 -9.17
N CYS A 20 -14.52 -0.12 -8.59
CA CYS A 20 -13.94 -1.26 -9.27
C CYS A 20 -14.83 -2.50 -9.17
N TRP A 21 -15.11 -3.07 -10.34
CA TRP A 21 -15.85 -4.32 -10.49
C TRP A 21 -14.89 -5.48 -10.57
N TYR A 22 -15.18 -6.56 -9.85
CA TYR A 22 -14.40 -7.80 -9.81
C TYR A 22 -12.96 -7.59 -9.34
N ALA A 23 -12.66 -8.05 -8.14
CA ALA A 23 -11.27 -8.07 -7.69
C ALA A 23 -10.43 -9.04 -8.52
N PRO A 24 -9.12 -8.81 -8.63
CA PRO A 24 -8.24 -9.76 -9.28
C PRO A 24 -8.25 -11.10 -8.52
N PRO A 25 -8.12 -12.25 -9.21
CA PRO A 25 -8.13 -13.55 -8.56
C PRO A 25 -6.94 -13.73 -7.62
N GLY A 26 -7.19 -14.34 -6.46
CA GLY A 26 -6.17 -14.63 -5.45
C GLY A 26 -5.87 -13.49 -4.48
N TYR A 27 -6.54 -12.35 -4.61
CA TYR A 27 -6.60 -11.31 -3.58
C TYR A 27 -7.76 -11.67 -2.66
N GLY A 28 -7.71 -11.33 -1.36
CA GLY A 28 -8.74 -11.70 -0.37
C GLY A 28 -10.10 -11.04 -0.61
N ALA A 29 -10.62 -11.22 -1.80
CA ALA A 29 -11.80 -10.58 -2.32
C ALA A 29 -13.01 -11.48 -2.17
N GLU A 30 -14.15 -10.83 -1.93
CA GLU A 30 -15.44 -11.49 -1.82
C GLU A 30 -16.10 -11.47 -3.19
N ASP A 31 -16.56 -12.64 -3.66
CA ASP A 31 -17.25 -12.75 -4.94
C ASP A 31 -18.49 -11.85 -4.97
N GLY A 32 -18.62 -11.06 -6.03
CA GLY A 32 -19.76 -10.14 -6.22
C GLY A 32 -19.67 -8.83 -5.42
N LYS A 33 -18.59 -8.59 -4.67
CA LYS A 33 -18.37 -7.32 -3.99
C LYS A 33 -17.92 -6.24 -4.96
N ILE A 34 -18.55 -5.08 -4.87
CA ILE A 34 -18.14 -3.85 -5.53
C ILE A 34 -17.18 -3.11 -4.59
N TYR A 35 -16.02 -2.73 -5.11
CA TYR A 35 -14.99 -2.02 -4.36
C TYR A 35 -15.01 -0.55 -4.72
N LYS A 36 -14.97 0.32 -3.73
CA LYS A 36 -14.96 1.77 -3.94
C LYS A 36 -13.59 2.22 -4.39
N ASP A 37 -13.55 3.37 -5.07
CA ASP A 37 -12.30 4.07 -5.29
C ASP A 37 -11.55 4.27 -3.95
N GLY A 38 -10.27 3.93 -3.94
CA GLY A 38 -9.45 3.94 -2.74
C GLY A 38 -9.37 2.61 -1.98
N ASP A 39 -10.26 1.64 -2.23
CA ASP A 39 -10.22 0.34 -1.54
C ASP A 39 -8.93 -0.42 -1.85
N GLU A 40 -8.31 -0.97 -0.82
CA GLU A 40 -7.08 -1.75 -0.93
C GLU A 40 -7.31 -3.22 -0.58
N LEU A 41 -6.83 -4.10 -1.46
CA LEU A 41 -6.81 -5.54 -1.26
C LEU A 41 -5.37 -6.03 -1.20
N GLN A 42 -5.12 -6.99 -0.32
CA GLN A 42 -3.82 -7.65 -0.23
C GLN A 42 -4.00 -9.15 -0.43
N ASN A 43 -3.02 -9.75 -1.10
CA ASN A 43 -2.83 -11.20 -1.11
C ASN A 43 -1.77 -11.55 -0.07
N GLY A 44 -1.79 -12.78 0.46
CA GLY A 44 -0.73 -13.32 1.32
C GLY A 44 0.68 -13.36 0.69
N LYS A 45 0.85 -12.87 -0.54
CA LYS A 45 2.13 -12.73 -1.26
C LYS A 45 2.61 -11.29 -1.35
N CYS A 46 2.83 -10.63 -0.21
CA CYS A 46 3.48 -9.32 -0.06
C CYS A 46 3.28 -8.32 -1.22
N PHE A 47 2.03 -8.11 -1.59
CA PHE A 47 1.63 -7.35 -2.75
C PHE A 47 0.23 -6.81 -2.49
N SER A 48 -0.01 -5.55 -2.85
CA SER A 48 -1.32 -4.91 -2.72
C SER A 48 -1.85 -4.49 -4.09
N VAL A 49 -3.17 -4.47 -4.20
CA VAL A 49 -3.88 -3.82 -5.29
C VAL A 49 -4.82 -2.79 -4.69
N LYS A 50 -4.93 -1.65 -5.36
CA LYS A 50 -5.80 -0.55 -4.96
C LYS A 50 -6.78 -0.28 -6.09
N CYS A 51 -8.05 -0.07 -5.76
CA CYS A 51 -9.00 0.49 -6.70
C CYS A 51 -8.67 1.98 -6.89
N ASP A 52 -8.37 2.36 -8.12
CA ASP A 52 -8.07 3.73 -8.54
C ASP A 52 -8.83 4.00 -9.85
N ASN A 53 -9.84 4.84 -9.77
CA ASN A 53 -10.67 5.29 -10.89
C ASN A 53 -11.20 4.13 -11.76
N ASN A 54 -11.95 3.19 -11.17
CA ASN A 54 -12.52 2.01 -11.84
C ASN A 54 -11.46 1.05 -12.42
N SER A 55 -10.20 1.15 -11.99
CA SER A 55 -9.11 0.26 -12.38
C SER A 55 -8.34 -0.24 -11.17
N TRP A 56 -7.82 -1.46 -11.24
CA TRP A 56 -6.95 -2.01 -10.21
C TRP A 56 -5.49 -1.64 -10.46
N VAL A 57 -4.88 -0.91 -9.55
CA VAL A 57 -3.46 -0.55 -9.57
C VAL A 57 -2.69 -1.40 -8.59
N GLY A 58 -1.69 -2.13 -9.08
CA GLY A 58 -0.87 -3.05 -8.29
C GLY A 58 0.41 -2.41 -7.74
N SER A 59 0.73 -2.64 -6.47
CA SER A 59 1.96 -2.19 -5.82
C SER A 59 2.81 -3.36 -5.35
N ARG A 60 4.04 -3.47 -5.90
CA ARG A 60 5.06 -4.45 -5.51
C ARG A 60 6.09 -3.82 -4.58
N CYS A 61 6.86 -4.66 -3.90
CA CYS A 61 8.02 -4.21 -3.16
C CYS A 61 8.98 -3.48 -4.10
N ALA A 62 9.26 -2.21 -3.79
CA ALA A 62 10.31 -1.47 -4.45
C ALA A 62 11.67 -2.03 -4.04
N GLU A 63 12.59 -2.06 -5.00
CA GLU A 63 13.97 -2.45 -4.75
C GLU A 63 14.74 -1.21 -4.28
N TYR A 64 15.25 -1.28 -3.05
CA TYR A 64 16.04 -0.21 -2.44
C TYR A 64 17.46 -0.68 -2.24
N HIS A 65 18.41 0.20 -2.57
CA HIS A 65 19.83 -0.04 -2.39
C HIS A 65 20.47 1.07 -1.54
N CYS A 66 21.50 0.69 -0.79
CA CYS A 66 22.41 1.64 -0.14
C CYS A 66 23.83 1.44 -0.67
N ILE A 67 24.65 2.50 -0.60
CA ILE A 67 26.02 2.52 -1.15
C ILE A 67 26.87 1.37 -0.58
N ASP A 68 26.66 1.03 0.69
CA ASP A 68 27.38 0.01 1.45
C ASP A 68 26.50 -1.20 1.79
N GLN A 69 25.64 -1.59 0.84
CA GLN A 69 24.76 -2.74 0.98
C GLN A 69 25.55 -4.04 1.08
N ILE A 70 25.22 -4.85 2.08
CA ILE A 70 25.80 -6.18 2.30
C ILE A 70 24.79 -7.31 2.10
N GLY A 71 23.54 -6.99 1.81
CA GLY A 71 22.47 -7.94 1.55
C GLY A 71 21.09 -7.32 1.66
N ASN A 72 20.05 -8.16 1.66
CA ASN A 72 18.66 -7.80 1.90
C ASN A 72 18.08 -8.70 2.99
N THR A 73 17.13 -8.18 3.75
CA THR A 73 16.30 -9.05 4.59
C THR A 73 15.41 -9.91 3.70
N GLY A 74 15.02 -11.10 4.18
CA GLY A 74 13.99 -11.89 3.50
C GLY A 74 12.61 -11.23 3.57
N TYR A 75 11.69 -11.72 2.74
CA TYR A 75 10.27 -11.39 2.85
C TYR A 75 9.71 -11.84 4.20
N ASN A 76 8.84 -11.02 4.78
CA ASN A 76 8.09 -11.36 5.99
C ASN A 76 6.59 -11.44 5.67
N TYR A 77 6.15 -12.59 5.16
CA TYR A 77 4.75 -12.82 4.77
C TYR A 77 3.75 -12.81 5.94
N SER A 78 4.23 -12.78 7.20
CA SER A 78 3.35 -12.60 8.37
C SER A 78 2.89 -11.16 8.57
N LYS A 79 3.37 -10.22 7.74
CA LYS A 79 3.03 -8.81 7.79
C LYS A 79 2.30 -8.36 6.52
N PRO A 80 1.49 -7.29 6.58
CA PRO A 80 0.89 -6.70 5.39
C PRO A 80 1.95 -5.97 4.55
N PHE A 81 1.63 -5.75 3.27
CA PHE A 81 2.34 -4.77 2.45
C PHE A 81 2.16 -3.37 3.05
N PRO A 82 3.21 -2.52 3.11
CA PRO A 82 4.57 -2.71 2.59
C PRO A 82 5.56 -3.33 3.61
N GLU A 83 5.12 -3.67 4.82
CA GLU A 83 6.02 -4.14 5.88
C GLU A 83 6.62 -5.52 5.64
N CYS A 84 5.96 -6.35 4.83
CA CYS A 84 6.47 -7.65 4.42
C CYS A 84 7.66 -7.58 3.45
N CYS A 85 7.95 -6.40 2.90
CA CYS A 85 8.96 -6.24 1.87
C CYS A 85 10.40 -6.41 2.40
N PRO A 86 11.30 -7.01 1.59
CA PRO A 86 12.73 -6.97 1.83
C PRO A 86 13.25 -5.55 2.03
N ARG A 87 14.19 -5.37 2.95
CA ARG A 87 14.90 -4.11 3.16
C ARG A 87 16.39 -4.33 3.00
N PRO A 88 17.13 -3.35 2.45
CA PRO A 88 18.57 -3.44 2.37
C PRO A 88 19.19 -3.49 3.75
N ILE A 89 20.23 -4.32 3.88
CA ILE A 89 21.09 -4.37 5.06
C ILE A 89 22.32 -3.53 4.71
N CYS A 90 22.42 -2.36 5.31
CA CYS A 90 23.51 -1.42 5.10
C CYS A 90 24.56 -1.56 6.20
N LYS A 91 25.84 -1.62 5.84
CA LYS A 91 26.95 -1.78 6.80
C LYS A 91 26.94 -0.66 7.85
N SER A 92 26.75 0.59 7.42
CA SER A 92 26.67 1.79 8.24
C SER A 92 25.57 1.73 9.31
N ASP A 93 24.43 1.11 9.02
CA ASP A 93 23.35 0.93 9.99
C ASP A 93 23.67 -0.11 11.05
N LEU A 94 24.43 -1.14 10.68
CA LEU A 94 24.92 -2.14 11.63
C LEU A 94 25.93 -1.52 12.61
N GLU A 95 26.86 -0.72 12.11
CA GLU A 95 27.86 -0.01 12.93
C GLU A 95 27.18 0.94 13.94
N LYS A 96 26.17 1.70 13.49
CA LYS A 96 25.36 2.56 14.38
C LYS A 96 24.66 1.76 15.49
N LYS A 97 24.07 0.61 15.15
CA LYS A 97 23.39 -0.27 16.12
C LYS A 97 24.37 -0.85 17.15
N LEU A 98 25.55 -1.28 16.71
CA LEU A 98 26.60 -1.79 17.60
C LEU A 98 27.11 -0.71 18.55
N LYS A 99 27.39 0.49 18.04
CA LYS A 99 27.81 1.64 18.86
C LYS A 99 26.76 2.01 19.91
N LYS A 100 25.47 2.03 19.53
CA LYS A 100 24.36 2.30 20.45
C LYS A 100 24.23 1.24 21.55
N ARG A 101 24.46 -0.04 21.24
CA ARG A 101 24.45 -1.13 22.25
C ARG A 101 25.62 -1.01 23.22
N SER A 102 26.82 -0.74 22.71
CA SER A 102 28.00 -0.49 23.56
C SER A 102 27.75 0.67 24.53
N LEU A 103 27.20 1.80 24.06
CA LEU A 103 26.86 2.93 24.92
C LEU A 103 25.79 2.63 25.99
N LYS A 104 24.86 1.71 25.73
CA LYS A 104 23.87 1.28 26.73
C LYS A 104 24.49 0.42 27.84
N ILE A 105 25.48 -0.41 27.50
CA ILE A 105 26.19 -1.25 28.49
C ILE A 105 27.00 -0.38 29.45
N PHE A 106 27.62 0.69 28.95
CA PHE A 106 28.40 1.62 29.79
C PHE A 106 27.56 2.59 30.64
N ARG A 107 26.22 2.55 30.55
CA ARG A 107 25.30 3.42 31.32
C ARG A 107 24.48 2.66 32.37
N LEU A 108 24.74 1.37 32.56
CA LEU A 108 24.23 0.52 33.64
C LEU A 108 25.36 0.30 34.65
#